data_AF-A0A968LRS9-F1
#
_entry.id   AF-A0A968LRS9-F1
#
_cell.length_a   1.000
_cell.length_b   1.000
_cell.length_c   1.000
_cell.angle_alpha   90.00
_cell.angle_beta   90.00
_cell.angle_gamma   90.00
#
_symmetry.space_group_name_H-M   'P 1'
#
loop_
_entity.id
_entity.type
_entity.pdbx_description
1 polymer ?
#
loop_
_entity_poly.entity_id
_entity_poly.type
_entity_poly.pdbx_seq_one_letter_code
_entity_poly.pdbx_strand_id
1 'polypeptide(L)'
;MDSLRLYPTADGSLTFFSELFQEAFHSLHGAKQESEIKYVLATGLPQRAQQQSRLQVLDVCYGLGFNTAATLDFWYGESDRQATELELIGLENNLQVPQGAITHNLTAIWHPTTQRVLSQVANQGTYHAADLTVTLAIADAARAFKPCDRNGPMPSTSIPSPHGAAPAL
;
A
#
# COMPACT_ATOMS: atom_id res chain seq x y z
N MET A 1 -24.03 -2.40 -0.34
CA MET A 1 -22.82 -1.63 -0.64
C MET A 1 -22.66 -0.61 0.46
N ASP A 2 -21.45 -0.47 1.01
CA ASP A 2 -21.16 0.56 2.01
C ASP A 2 -21.31 1.96 1.37
N SER A 3 -21.73 2.94 2.16
CA SER A 3 -21.81 4.35 1.76
C SER A 3 -20.63 5.09 2.39
N LEU A 4 -19.68 5.54 1.56
CA LEU A 4 -18.51 6.26 2.04
C LEU A 4 -18.72 7.78 1.93
N ARG A 5 -18.40 8.53 2.98
CA ARG A 5 -18.41 10.00 2.97
C ARG A 5 -17.01 10.56 3.22
N LEU A 6 -16.70 11.67 2.56
CA LEU A 6 -15.47 12.42 2.85
C LEU A 6 -15.55 13.02 4.27
N TYR A 7 -14.47 12.90 5.03
CA TYR A 7 -14.40 13.38 6.40
C TYR A 7 -13.05 14.07 6.68
N PRO A 8 -13.04 15.29 7.21
CA PRO A 8 -11.79 16.00 7.52
C PRO A 8 -11.15 15.49 8.81
N THR A 9 -9.82 15.53 8.87
CA THR A 9 -9.03 15.25 10.08
C THR A 9 -8.28 16.51 10.54
N ALA A 10 -7.77 16.49 11.77
CA ALA A 10 -7.18 17.68 12.41
C ALA A 10 -5.83 18.12 11.81
N ASP A 11 -5.11 17.24 11.10
CA ASP A 11 -3.86 17.59 10.38
C ASP A 11 -4.10 18.19 8.98
N GLY A 12 -5.37 18.41 8.61
CA GLY A 12 -5.77 18.94 7.30
C GLY A 12 -5.87 17.88 6.20
N SER A 13 -5.55 16.61 6.48
CA SER A 13 -5.85 15.51 5.57
C SER A 13 -7.32 15.11 5.63
N LEU A 14 -7.78 14.45 4.56
CA LEU A 14 -9.12 13.90 4.46
C LEU A 14 -9.06 12.37 4.55
N THR A 15 -10.13 11.77 5.07
CA THR A 15 -10.33 10.31 5.14
C THR A 15 -11.74 9.96 4.66
N PHE A 16 -12.03 8.66 4.51
CA PHE A 16 -13.41 8.20 4.36
C PHE A 16 -13.99 7.81 5.71
N PHE A 17 -15.28 8.08 5.90
CA PHE A 17 -16.09 7.50 6.95
C PHE A 17 -16.99 6.42 6.34
N SER A 18 -16.93 5.21 6.89
CA SER A 18 -17.81 4.10 6.54
C SER A 18 -19.10 4.17 7.34
N GLU A 19 -20.23 4.28 6.66
CA GLU A 19 -21.53 4.19 7.32
C GLU A 19 -21.86 2.75 7.74
N LEU A 20 -21.29 1.74 7.08
CA LEU A 20 -21.48 0.34 7.47
C LEU A 20 -20.75 0.00 8.78
N PHE A 21 -19.49 0.42 8.90
CA PHE A 21 -18.65 0.12 10.08
C PHE A 21 -18.75 1.19 11.16
N GLN A 22 -19.36 2.34 10.86
CA GLN A 22 -19.45 3.50 11.75
C GLN A 22 -18.08 4.01 12.21
N GLU A 23 -17.08 3.91 11.33
CA GLU A 23 -15.69 4.22 11.61
C GLU A 23 -15.04 5.00 10.46
N ALA A 24 -14.07 5.85 10.81
CA ALA A 24 -13.20 6.50 9.84
C ALA A 24 -12.02 5.58 9.48
N PHE A 25 -11.56 5.67 8.23
CA PHE A 25 -10.44 4.84 7.74
C PHE A 25 -9.10 5.19 8.42
N HIS A 26 -9.00 6.39 8.99
CA HIS A 26 -7.85 6.86 9.75
C HIS A 26 -8.34 7.66 10.97
N SER A 27 -7.44 7.83 11.94
CA SER A 27 -7.61 8.70 13.09
C SER A 27 -8.03 10.11 12.68
N LEU A 28 -9.00 10.66 13.41
CA LEU A 28 -9.44 12.04 13.24
C LEU A 28 -8.38 13.06 13.64
N HIS A 29 -7.31 12.64 14.32
CA HIS A 29 -6.17 13.53 14.64
C HIS A 29 -5.32 13.85 13.41
N GLY A 30 -5.29 12.97 12.41
CA GLY A 30 -4.49 13.19 11.22
C GLY A 30 -4.09 11.90 10.52
N ALA A 31 -4.54 11.72 9.29
CA ALA A 31 -4.30 10.50 8.53
C ALA A 31 -2.85 10.41 8.02
N LYS A 32 -2.24 11.55 7.64
CA LYS A 32 -0.84 11.59 7.20
C LYS A 32 0.10 11.34 8.36
N GLN A 33 -0.10 12.07 9.46
CA GLN A 33 0.70 11.89 10.67
C GLN A 33 0.60 10.46 11.20
N GLU A 34 -0.59 9.86 11.17
CA GLU A 34 -0.78 8.47 11.57
C GLU A 34 0.04 7.49 10.73
N SER A 35 -0.01 7.58 9.39
CA SER A 35 0.77 6.70 8.53
C SER A 35 2.29 6.89 8.70
N GLU A 36 2.76 8.12 8.89
CA GLU A 36 4.19 8.37 9.15
C GLU A 36 4.64 7.75 10.49
N ILE A 37 3.90 7.98 11.56
CA ILE A 37 4.32 7.55 12.91
C ILE A 37 4.01 6.07 13.15
N LYS A 38 2.75 5.67 12.95
CA LYS A 38 2.28 4.34 13.35
C LYS A 38 2.57 3.25 12.32
N TYR A 39 2.94 3.61 11.10
CA TYR A 39 3.33 2.65 10.07
C TYR A 39 4.83 2.73 9.77
N VAL A 40 5.32 3.85 9.24
CA VAL A 40 6.74 3.96 8.82
C VAL A 40 7.69 3.83 10.00
N LEU A 41 7.51 4.61 11.08
CA LEU A 41 8.41 4.55 12.23
C LEU A 41 8.21 3.27 13.05
N ALA A 42 6.96 2.85 13.29
CA ALA A 42 6.68 1.68 14.12
C ALA A 42 7.18 0.35 13.51
N THR A 43 7.27 0.26 12.18
CA THR A 43 7.83 -0.92 11.49
C THR A 43 9.37 -0.92 11.48
N GLY A 44 10.00 0.17 11.92
CA GLY A 44 11.45 0.36 11.87
C GLY A 44 11.98 0.49 10.45
N LEU A 45 11.13 0.97 9.51
CA LEU A 45 11.50 1.10 8.11
C LEU A 45 12.79 1.92 7.91
N PRO A 46 13.00 3.07 8.60
CA PRO A 46 14.25 3.82 8.45
C PRO A 46 15.49 3.02 8.85
N GLN A 47 15.44 2.29 9.97
CA GLN A 47 16.57 1.48 10.44
C GLN A 47 16.84 0.32 9.49
N ARG A 48 15.80 -0.33 8.97
CA ARG A 48 15.94 -1.41 7.99
C ARG A 48 16.53 -0.91 6.68
N ALA A 49 16.12 0.28 6.22
CA ALA A 49 16.65 0.92 5.02
C ALA A 49 18.15 1.21 5.12
N GLN A 50 18.71 1.32 6.33
CA GLN A 50 20.15 1.48 6.56
C GLN A 50 20.91 0.15 6.60
N GLN A 51 20.23 -0.96 6.92
CA GLN A 51 20.86 -2.25 7.20
C GLN A 51 20.70 -3.26 6.05
N GLN A 52 19.74 -3.04 5.15
CA GLN A 52 19.36 -3.97 4.11
C GLN A 52 19.49 -3.31 2.74
N SER A 53 19.98 -4.04 1.74
CA SER A 53 20.04 -3.56 0.34
C SER A 53 18.67 -3.59 -0.36
N ARG A 54 17.75 -4.44 0.10
CA ARG A 54 16.39 -4.57 -0.43
C ARG A 54 15.38 -4.54 0.70
N LEU A 55 14.32 -3.77 0.52
CA LEU A 55 13.17 -3.70 1.42
C LEU A 55 11.95 -4.36 0.77
N GLN A 56 11.21 -5.11 1.57
CA GLN A 56 9.93 -5.69 1.19
C GLN A 56 8.88 -5.26 2.21
N VAL A 57 7.82 -4.61 1.73
CA VAL A 57 6.76 -4.05 2.56
C VAL A 57 5.43 -4.66 2.14
N LEU A 58 4.66 -5.10 3.13
CA LEU A 58 3.30 -5.61 2.94
C LEU A 58 2.31 -4.68 3.65
N ASP A 59 1.41 -4.08 2.88
CA ASP A 59 0.35 -3.19 3.36
C ASP A 59 -0.99 -3.94 3.30
N VAL A 60 -1.39 -4.50 4.44
CA VAL A 60 -2.63 -5.28 4.57
C VAL A 60 -3.77 -4.32 4.91
N CYS A 61 -4.89 -4.44 4.18
CA CYS A 61 -6.01 -3.49 4.22
C CYS A 61 -5.59 -2.11 3.69
N TYR A 62 -5.15 -2.10 2.43
CA TYR A 62 -4.62 -0.94 1.73
C TYR A 62 -5.50 0.31 1.86
N GLY A 63 -6.83 0.16 1.76
CA GLY A 63 -7.80 1.23 1.92
C GLY A 63 -7.53 2.40 0.97
N LEU A 64 -7.20 3.57 1.55
CA LEU A 64 -6.90 4.79 0.80
C LEU A 64 -5.48 4.79 0.19
N GLY A 65 -4.62 3.86 0.61
CA GLY A 65 -3.22 3.78 0.21
C GLY A 65 -2.27 4.68 0.98
N PHE A 66 -2.65 5.19 2.17
CA PHE A 66 -1.84 6.18 2.91
C PHE A 66 -0.58 5.59 3.57
N ASN A 67 -0.62 4.34 4.02
CA ASN A 67 0.57 3.65 4.53
C ASN A 67 1.57 3.40 3.40
N THR A 68 1.07 2.92 2.25
CA THR A 68 1.84 2.86 1.01
C THR A 68 2.39 4.24 0.61
N ALA A 69 1.59 5.30 0.68
CA ALA A 69 2.03 6.66 0.35
C ALA A 69 3.16 7.15 1.27
N ALA A 70 3.03 6.96 2.58
CA ALA A 70 4.06 7.32 3.55
C ALA A 70 5.36 6.54 3.31
N THR A 71 5.25 5.27 2.93
CA THR A 71 6.41 4.44 2.56
C THR A 71 7.11 4.97 1.31
N LEU A 72 6.35 5.40 0.30
CA LEU A 72 6.89 5.99 -0.93
C LEU A 72 7.51 7.37 -0.70
N ASP A 73 6.87 8.23 0.10
CA ASP A 73 7.43 9.53 0.47
C ASP A 73 8.74 9.36 1.25
N PHE A 74 8.81 8.38 2.17
CA PHE A 74 10.06 8.00 2.82
C PHE A 74 11.10 7.51 1.79
N TRP A 75 10.72 6.60 0.88
CA TRP A 75 11.62 6.06 -0.14
C TRP A 75 12.21 7.15 -1.03
N TYR A 76 11.40 8.11 -1.48
CA TYR A 76 11.89 9.18 -2.35
C TYR A 76 12.62 10.29 -1.59
N GLY A 77 12.26 10.53 -0.32
CA GLY A 77 12.81 11.61 0.50
C GLY A 77 14.11 11.26 1.22
N GLU A 78 14.33 9.99 1.58
CA GLU A 78 15.47 9.58 2.39
C GLU A 78 16.71 9.34 1.54
N SER A 79 17.65 10.29 1.54
CA SER A 79 18.86 10.22 0.70
C SER A 79 19.99 9.39 1.32
N ASP A 80 19.96 9.13 2.62
CA ASP A 80 21.04 8.40 3.31
C ASP A 80 20.78 6.89 3.41
N ARG A 81 19.73 6.37 2.77
CA ARG A 81 19.39 4.94 2.80
C ARG A 81 20.44 4.08 2.08
N GLN A 82 20.69 2.89 2.61
CA GLN A 82 21.51 1.86 1.93
C GLN A 82 20.70 0.90 1.07
N ALA A 83 19.38 0.82 1.31
CA ALA A 83 18.48 0.10 0.46
C ALA A 83 18.44 0.72 -0.94
N THR A 84 18.71 -0.10 -1.96
CA THR A 84 18.68 0.29 -3.37
C THR A 84 17.43 -0.22 -4.09
N GLU A 85 16.67 -1.11 -3.45
CA GLU A 85 15.43 -1.65 -4.01
C GLU A 85 14.31 -1.68 -2.96
N LEU A 86 13.12 -1.27 -3.36
CA LEU A 86 11.89 -1.41 -2.59
C LEU A 86 10.85 -2.22 -3.38
N GLU A 87 10.34 -3.27 -2.76
CA GLU A 87 9.14 -3.97 -3.19
C GLU A 87 8.01 -3.73 -2.20
N LEU A 88 6.86 -3.27 -2.69
CA LEU A 88 5.68 -3.00 -1.88
C LEU A 88 4.48 -3.76 -2.44
N ILE A 89 3.81 -4.51 -1.58
CA ILE A 89 2.57 -5.23 -1.92
C ILE A 89 1.44 -4.71 -1.04
N GLY A 90 0.44 -4.09 -1.65
CA GLY A 90 -0.83 -3.74 -1.02
C GLY A 90 -1.87 -4.84 -1.24
N LEU A 91 -2.61 -5.20 -0.18
CA LEU A 91 -3.76 -6.10 -0.25
C LEU A 91 -5.04 -5.33 0.05
N GLU A 92 -5.98 -5.37 -0.89
CA GLU A 92 -7.28 -4.71 -0.76
C GLU A 92 -8.40 -5.65 -1.20
N ASN A 93 -9.55 -5.62 -0.51
CA ASN A 93 -10.70 -6.43 -0.90
C ASN A 93 -11.65 -5.69 -1.84
N ASN A 94 -11.57 -4.36 -1.90
CA ASN A 94 -12.43 -3.51 -2.69
C ASN A 94 -11.65 -2.43 -3.45
N LEU A 95 -11.41 -2.68 -4.74
CA LEU A 95 -10.70 -1.75 -5.64
C LEU A 95 -11.38 -0.38 -5.76
N GLN A 96 -12.68 -0.25 -5.47
CA GLN A 96 -13.35 1.04 -5.53
C GLN A 96 -12.86 2.02 -4.46
N VAL A 97 -12.33 1.53 -3.34
CA VAL A 97 -11.80 2.40 -2.27
C VAL A 97 -10.56 3.18 -2.74
N PRO A 98 -9.47 2.55 -3.21
CA PRO A 98 -8.31 3.28 -3.68
C PRO A 98 -8.62 4.10 -4.95
N GLN A 99 -9.48 3.62 -5.84
CA GLN A 99 -9.93 4.42 -7.00
C GLN A 99 -10.73 5.66 -6.58
N GLY A 100 -11.58 5.54 -5.56
CA GLY A 100 -12.30 6.64 -4.95
C GLY A 100 -11.33 7.66 -4.32
N ALA A 101 -10.28 7.19 -3.64
CA ALA A 101 -9.26 8.05 -3.07
C ALA A 101 -8.57 8.95 -4.12
N ILE A 102 -8.23 8.38 -5.28
CA ILE A 102 -7.68 9.14 -6.40
C ILE A 102 -8.70 10.11 -7.00
N THR A 103 -9.92 9.62 -7.26
CA THR A 103 -11.01 10.42 -7.88
C THR A 103 -11.39 11.63 -7.04
N HIS A 104 -11.40 11.48 -5.71
CA HIS A 104 -11.72 12.55 -4.77
C HIS A 104 -10.49 13.35 -4.31
N ASN A 105 -9.32 13.13 -4.92
CA ASN A 105 -8.09 13.85 -4.63
C ASN A 105 -7.64 13.77 -3.15
N LEU A 106 -7.97 12.67 -2.47
CA LEU A 106 -7.58 12.42 -1.07
C LEU A 106 -6.05 12.33 -0.91
N THR A 107 -5.36 11.94 -1.98
CA THR A 107 -3.90 11.77 -1.99
C THR A 107 -3.12 13.07 -2.21
N ALA A 108 -3.79 14.22 -2.36
CA ALA A 108 -3.13 15.51 -2.66
C ALA A 108 -2.11 15.95 -1.60
N ILE A 109 -2.20 15.42 -0.39
CA ILE A 109 -1.31 15.71 0.75
C ILE A 109 0.08 15.06 0.62
N TRP A 110 0.25 14.10 -0.30
CA TRP A 110 1.49 13.35 -0.51
C TRP A 110 2.34 13.98 -1.62
N HIS A 111 3.61 13.61 -1.72
CA HIS A 111 4.47 14.14 -2.78
C HIS A 111 3.93 13.82 -4.20
N PRO A 112 4.06 14.69 -5.22
CA PRO A 112 3.50 14.45 -6.56
C PRO A 112 3.97 13.16 -7.23
N THR A 113 5.20 12.71 -6.95
CA THR A 113 5.68 11.40 -7.44
C THR A 113 4.89 10.26 -6.81
N THR A 114 4.65 10.30 -5.51
CA THR A 114 3.83 9.32 -4.78
C THR A 114 2.40 9.30 -5.30
N GLN A 115 1.79 10.47 -5.52
CA GLN A 115 0.46 10.57 -6.12
C GLN A 115 0.37 9.85 -7.47
N ARG A 116 1.39 9.99 -8.33
CA ARG A 116 1.45 9.29 -9.63
C ARG A 116 1.53 7.78 -9.46
N VAL A 117 2.35 7.29 -8.53
CA VAL A 117 2.48 5.84 -8.25
C VAL A 117 1.14 5.29 -7.75
N LEU A 118 0.51 5.93 -6.75
CA LEU A 118 -0.78 5.50 -6.21
C LEU A 118 -1.88 5.48 -7.28
N SER A 119 -1.92 6.53 -8.12
CA SER A 119 -2.88 6.60 -9.23
C SER A 119 -2.65 5.48 -10.24
N GLN A 120 -1.41 5.19 -10.62
CA GLN A 120 -1.12 4.09 -11.53
C GLN A 120 -1.51 2.74 -10.92
N VAL A 121 -1.12 2.49 -9.67
CA VAL A 121 -1.41 1.23 -8.98
C VAL A 121 -2.92 1.01 -8.79
N ALA A 122 -3.68 2.06 -8.44
CA ALA A 122 -5.13 1.97 -8.29
C ALA A 122 -5.88 1.68 -9.61
N ASN A 123 -5.27 2.02 -10.76
CA ASN A 123 -5.89 1.83 -12.07
C ASN A 123 -5.36 0.60 -12.83
N GLN A 124 -4.10 0.24 -12.63
CA GLN A 124 -3.39 -0.79 -13.41
C GLN A 124 -2.94 -1.98 -12.55
N GLY A 125 -3.05 -1.89 -11.22
CA GLY A 125 -2.64 -2.92 -10.28
C GLY A 125 -1.14 -2.94 -9.98
N THR A 126 -0.29 -2.36 -10.84
CA THR A 126 1.17 -2.39 -10.65
C THR A 126 1.87 -1.11 -11.08
N TYR A 127 2.99 -0.83 -10.45
CA TYR A 127 3.97 0.17 -10.85
C TYR A 127 5.37 -0.45 -10.77
N HIS A 128 6.19 -0.23 -11.80
CA HIS A 128 7.57 -0.70 -11.86
C HIS A 128 8.49 0.43 -12.32
N ALA A 129 9.60 0.56 -11.61
CA ALA A 129 10.75 1.40 -11.93
C ALA A 129 12.04 0.60 -11.65
N ALA A 130 13.20 1.23 -11.85
CA ALA A 130 14.49 0.56 -11.68
C ALA A 130 14.76 0.11 -10.24
N ASP A 131 14.29 0.88 -9.26
CA ASP A 131 14.55 0.72 -7.82
C ASP A 131 13.27 0.44 -7.01
N LEU A 132 12.12 0.36 -7.67
CA LEU A 132 10.80 0.29 -7.03
C LEU A 132 9.85 -0.62 -7.80
N THR A 133 9.25 -1.56 -7.09
CA THR A 133 8.07 -2.30 -7.53
C THR A 133 6.94 -2.11 -6.54
N VAL A 134 5.75 -1.72 -7.02
CA VAL A 134 4.53 -1.63 -6.22
C VAL A 134 3.43 -2.45 -6.88
N THR A 135 2.79 -3.32 -6.11
CA THR A 135 1.66 -4.13 -6.56
C THR A 135 0.48 -3.94 -5.62
N LEU A 136 -0.71 -3.73 -6.17
CA LEU A 136 -1.98 -3.79 -5.46
C LEU A 136 -2.73 -5.03 -5.90
N ALA A 137 -2.79 -6.03 -5.02
CA ALA A 137 -3.53 -7.25 -5.27
C ALA A 137 -4.93 -7.17 -4.64
N ILE A 138 -5.94 -7.52 -5.44
CA ILE A 138 -7.32 -7.60 -4.96
C ILE A 138 -7.59 -8.97 -4.35
N ALA A 139 -7.61 -9.02 -3.04
CA ALA A 139 -7.75 -10.24 -2.26
C ALA A 139 -8.39 -9.97 -0.90
N ASP A 140 -9.15 -10.96 -0.42
CA ASP A 140 -9.56 -11.00 0.98
C ASP A 140 -8.34 -11.38 1.84
N ALA A 141 -7.86 -10.44 2.66
CA ALA A 141 -6.71 -10.63 3.53
C ALA A 141 -6.84 -11.86 4.44
N ALA A 142 -8.05 -12.21 4.90
CA ALA A 142 -8.29 -13.38 5.74
C ALA A 142 -8.07 -14.72 5.00
N ARG A 143 -8.09 -14.68 3.66
CA ARG A 143 -7.93 -15.85 2.78
C ARG A 143 -6.65 -15.80 1.95
N ALA A 144 -5.97 -14.65 1.92
CA ALA A 144 -4.74 -14.42 1.16
C ALA A 144 -3.54 -15.19 1.75
N PHE A 145 -3.57 -15.49 3.05
CA PHE A 145 -2.49 -16.22 3.72
C PHE A 145 -2.89 -17.68 3.93
N LYS A 146 -2.07 -18.60 3.40
CA LYS A 146 -2.08 -19.99 3.89
C LYS A 146 -1.36 -20.03 5.24
N PRO A 147 -1.83 -20.82 6.22
CA PRO A 147 -1.05 -21.08 7.43
C PRO A 147 0.34 -21.57 7.03
N CYS A 148 1.37 -20.85 7.45
CA CYS A 148 2.74 -21.29 7.26
C CYS A 148 3.04 -22.36 8.31
N ASP A 149 3.32 -23.58 7.87
CA ASP A 149 3.76 -24.65 8.75
C ASP A 149 5.16 -24.27 9.26
N ARG A 150 5.31 -23.96 10.55
CA ARG A 150 6.56 -23.40 11.12
C ARG A 150 7.78 -24.31 10.94
N ASN A 151 7.58 -25.55 10.53
CA ASN A 151 8.61 -26.56 10.31
C ASN A 151 8.77 -26.97 8.82
N GLY A 152 8.06 -26.33 7.89
CA GLY A 152 8.20 -26.61 6.46
C GLY A 152 9.32 -25.76 5.82
N PRO A 153 10.00 -26.25 4.76
CA PRO A 153 10.92 -25.43 4.00
C PRO A 153 10.17 -24.22 3.40
N MET A 154 10.79 -23.04 3.46
CA MET A 154 10.25 -21.80 2.87
C MET A 154 9.81 -22.06 1.42
N PRO A 155 8.53 -21.87 1.07
CA PRO A 155 8.09 -22.06 -0.30
C PRO A 155 8.69 -20.97 -1.19
N SER A 156 9.29 -21.36 -2.31
CA SER A 156 9.73 -20.43 -3.35
C SER A 156 8.51 -19.73 -3.94
N THR A 157 8.37 -18.42 -3.69
CA THR A 157 7.28 -17.62 -4.25
C THR A 157 7.55 -17.33 -5.72
N SER A 158 7.11 -18.21 -6.61
CA SER A 158 6.83 -17.84 -8.00
C SER A 158 5.34 -17.47 -8.07
N ILE A 159 5.05 -16.18 -8.22
CA ILE A 159 3.71 -15.71 -8.59
C ILE A 159 3.46 -16.16 -10.05
N PRO A 160 2.38 -16.90 -10.35
CA PRO A 160 2.13 -17.36 -11.71
C PRO A 160 1.81 -16.18 -12.64
N SER A 161 2.51 -16.12 -13.78
CA SER A 161 2.23 -15.16 -14.87
C SER A 161 0.85 -15.41 -15.52
N PRO A 162 0.13 -14.37 -15.97
CA PRO A 162 -1.24 -14.49 -16.49
C PRO A 162 -1.35 -14.94 -17.96
N HIS A 163 -0.36 -15.65 -18.52
CA HIS A 163 -0.44 -16.16 -19.89
C HIS A 163 -0.62 -17.67 -19.93
N GLY A 164 -1.89 -18.09 -19.89
CA GLY A 164 -2.30 -19.38 -20.40
C GLY A 164 -2.11 -19.41 -21.92
N ALA A 165 -1.03 -20.05 -22.37
CA ALA A 165 -0.93 -20.51 -23.75
C ALA A 165 -1.92 -21.67 -23.93
N ALA A 166 -2.92 -21.49 -24.80
CA ALA A 166 -3.75 -22.58 -25.28
C ALA A 166 -2.87 -23.56 -26.09
N PRO A 167 -3.04 -24.89 -25.94
CA PRO A 167 -2.35 -25.84 -26.80
C PRO A 167 -3.01 -25.86 -28.17
N ALA A 168 -2.18 -25.81 -29.21
CA ALA A 168 -2.59 -26.07 -30.58
C ALA A 168 -2.99 -27.54 -30.74
N LEU A 169 -4.17 -27.76 -31.33
CA LEU A 169 -4.54 -28.93 -32.12
C LEU A 169 -5.18 -28.43 -33.41
#